data_AF-X0ZEJ9-F1
#
_entry.id   AF-X0ZEJ9-F1
#
_cell.length_a   1.000
_cell.length_b   1.000
_cell.length_c   1.000
_cell.angle_alpha   90.00
_cell.angle_beta   90.00
_cell.angle_gamma   90.00
#
_symmetry.space_group_name_H-M   'P 1'
#
loop_
_entity.id
_entity.type
_entity.pdbx_description
1 polymer ?
#
loop_
_entity_poly.entity_id
_entity_poly.type
_entity_poly.pdbx_seq_one_letter_code
_entity_poly.pdbx_strand_id
1 'polypeptide(L)'
;MTRRAFLITLIFTIILLSTNTLASTSIPVDSKFAISSWSGGLIIDHTCIDLNYIPSEYITAAQDDVKIHYAHTSHGSQVTTGLTRLEASNATFDSSIVSLSLPTDAGALCILDGNPPQTYIEPDDYWQGEIARAITQNTIDNNPTLTVSLWSWCTQLNSYDAAGTQEYLDAMTLLETANSGITFIYMTSNAQSGDSTGYNRWINNEMVRQYCLDNDKILFDFADL
;
A
#
# COMPACT_ATOMS: atom_id res chain seq x y z
N MET A 1 -12.40 49.87 -43.84
CA MET A 1 -11.87 49.87 -42.45
C MET A 1 -10.38 50.13 -42.51
N THR A 2 -9.85 51.03 -41.68
CA THR A 2 -8.43 51.37 -41.67
C THR A 2 -7.61 50.20 -41.10
N ARG A 3 -6.37 50.01 -41.57
CA ARG A 3 -5.46 48.92 -41.10
C ARG A 3 -5.32 48.87 -39.56
N ARG A 4 -5.49 50.00 -38.88
CA ARG A 4 -5.51 50.10 -37.41
C ARG A 4 -6.77 49.50 -36.78
N ALA A 5 -7.94 49.66 -37.40
CA ALA A 5 -9.18 49.05 -36.91
C ALA A 5 -9.13 47.52 -37.01
N PHE A 6 -8.54 46.99 -38.09
CA PHE A 6 -8.43 45.53 -38.28
C PHE A 6 -7.44 44.87 -37.29
N LEU A 7 -6.32 45.53 -36.97
CA LEU A 7 -5.36 45.03 -35.98
C LEU A 7 -5.91 45.05 -34.55
N ILE A 8 -6.68 46.09 -34.18
CA ILE A 8 -7.29 46.18 -32.85
C ILE A 8 -8.36 45.10 -32.69
N THR A 9 -9.18 44.86 -33.72
CA THR A 9 -10.18 43.78 -33.66
C THR A 9 -9.50 42.41 -33.53
N LEU A 10 -8.41 42.14 -34.26
CA LEU A 10 -7.69 40.85 -34.22
C LEU A 10 -7.01 40.59 -32.85
N ILE A 11 -6.46 41.63 -32.20
CA ILE A 11 -5.85 41.50 -30.87
C ILE A 11 -6.93 41.24 -29.81
N PHE A 12 -8.12 41.85 -29.92
CA PHE A 12 -9.23 41.56 -29.03
C PHE A 12 -9.78 40.14 -29.21
N THR A 13 -9.87 39.60 -30.43
CA THR A 13 -10.30 38.20 -30.61
C THR A 13 -9.28 37.19 -30.06
N ILE A 14 -7.98 37.45 -30.16
CA ILE A 14 -6.95 36.54 -29.62
C ILE A 14 -6.94 36.54 -28.08
N ILE A 15 -7.23 37.68 -27.43
CA ILE A 15 -7.34 37.77 -25.97
C ILE A 15 -8.65 37.11 -25.46
N LEU A 16 -9.74 37.15 -26.23
CA LEU A 16 -11.00 36.49 -25.87
C LEU A 16 -11.00 34.96 -26.11
N LEU A 17 -10.09 34.42 -26.92
CA LEU A 17 -9.94 32.98 -27.14
C LEU A 17 -8.94 32.30 -26.17
N SER A 18 -8.16 33.05 -25.39
CA SER A 18 -7.20 32.50 -24.42
C SER A 18 -7.73 32.35 -22.99
N THR A 19 -8.97 32.77 -22.72
CA THR A 19 -9.60 32.67 -21.38
C THR A 19 -10.63 31.55 -21.26
N ASN A 20 -10.53 30.50 -22.08
CA ASN A 20 -11.20 29.24 -21.75
C ASN A 20 -10.49 28.61 -20.55
N THR A 21 -10.75 29.14 -19.35
CA THR A 21 -10.60 28.38 -18.12
C THR A 21 -11.50 27.16 -18.29
N LEU A 22 -10.87 25.99 -18.51
CA LEU A 22 -11.51 24.72 -18.24
C LEU A 22 -11.99 24.81 -16.79
N ALA A 23 -13.30 24.94 -16.60
CA ALA A 23 -13.90 24.68 -15.31
C ALA A 23 -13.60 23.21 -15.03
N SER A 24 -12.55 22.96 -14.25
CA SER A 24 -12.35 21.67 -13.62
C SER A 24 -13.57 21.46 -12.74
N THR A 25 -14.51 20.65 -13.22
CA THR A 25 -15.51 20.06 -12.35
C THR A 25 -14.74 19.13 -11.43
N SER A 26 -14.30 19.64 -10.28
CA SER A 26 -13.86 18.82 -9.18
C SER A 26 -15.05 17.94 -8.82
N ILE A 27 -15.03 16.70 -9.29
CA ILE A 27 -15.86 15.65 -8.71
C ILE A 27 -15.51 15.70 -7.21
N PRO A 28 -16.50 15.88 -6.31
CA PRO A 28 -16.22 15.75 -4.89
C PRO A 28 -15.81 14.29 -4.69
N VAL A 29 -14.50 14.05 -4.62
CA VAL A 29 -13.97 12.82 -4.04
C VAL A 29 -14.51 12.84 -2.63
N ASP A 30 -15.33 11.83 -2.29
CA ASP A 30 -15.85 11.64 -0.95
C ASP A 30 -14.63 11.56 -0.01
N SER A 31 -14.33 12.68 0.68
CA SER A 31 -13.09 12.86 1.44
C SER A 31 -13.20 12.18 2.80
N LYS A 32 -13.58 10.90 2.80
CA LYS A 32 -13.59 10.07 4.01
C LYS A 32 -12.20 9.57 4.39
N PHE A 33 -11.24 9.63 3.49
CA PHE A 33 -9.85 9.34 3.82
C PHE A 33 -9.21 10.58 4.44
N ALA A 34 -9.25 10.64 5.78
CA ALA A 34 -8.24 11.42 6.49
C ALA A 34 -6.89 10.80 6.15
N ILE A 35 -5.98 11.58 5.56
CA ILE A 35 -4.59 11.17 5.41
C ILE A 35 -4.02 11.11 6.84
N SER A 36 -4.03 9.92 7.42
CA SER A 36 -3.37 9.66 8.70
C SER A 36 -1.87 9.85 8.52
N SER A 37 -1.30 10.80 9.26
CA SER A 37 0.15 11.00 9.33
C SER A 37 0.58 10.79 10.77
N TRP A 38 1.60 9.95 10.95
CA TRP A 38 2.24 9.70 12.24
C TRP A 38 3.65 10.24 12.14
N SER A 39 3.95 11.29 12.89
CA SER A 39 5.31 11.85 12.89
C SER A 39 6.29 10.80 13.41
N GLY A 40 7.27 10.44 12.57
CA GLY A 40 8.18 9.32 12.82
C GLY A 40 7.62 7.97 12.39
N GLY A 41 6.54 7.91 11.61
CA GLY A 41 5.90 6.69 11.14
C GLY A 41 5.01 5.98 12.16
N LEU A 42 4.20 5.04 11.67
CA LEU A 42 3.45 4.09 12.50
C LEU A 42 4.11 2.73 12.40
N ILE A 43 4.78 2.31 13.47
CA ILE A 43 5.52 1.04 13.51
C ILE A 43 4.70 0.01 14.28
N ILE A 44 4.38 -1.10 13.63
CA ILE A 44 3.67 -2.24 14.21
C ILE A 44 4.66 -3.39 14.36
N ASP A 45 5.00 -3.72 15.60
CA ASP A 45 6.12 -4.61 15.96
C ASP A 45 5.73 -5.57 17.12
N HIS A 46 6.69 -6.24 17.78
CA HIS A 46 6.35 -7.18 18.87
C HIS A 46 5.73 -6.53 20.10
N THR A 47 5.79 -5.21 20.23
CA THR A 47 5.16 -4.48 21.34
C THR A 47 3.65 -4.30 21.12
N CYS A 48 3.16 -4.57 19.90
CA CYS A 48 1.76 -4.42 19.49
C CYS A 48 0.95 -5.73 19.54
N ILE A 49 1.42 -6.75 20.28
CA ILE A 49 0.84 -8.12 20.24
C ILE A 49 -0.22 -8.40 21.31
N ASP A 50 -0.41 -7.51 22.29
CA ASP A 50 -1.44 -7.71 23.33
C ASP A 50 -2.82 -7.31 22.81
N LEU A 51 -3.57 -8.31 22.38
CA LEU A 51 -4.90 -8.16 21.81
C LEU A 51 -5.91 -7.53 22.78
N ASN A 52 -5.65 -7.55 24.10
CA ASN A 52 -6.54 -6.91 25.07
C ASN A 52 -6.51 -5.38 25.00
N TYR A 53 -5.50 -4.81 24.35
CA TYR A 53 -5.41 -3.38 24.09
C TYR A 53 -6.16 -2.94 22.84
N ILE A 54 -6.74 -3.86 22.05
CA ILE A 54 -7.53 -3.52 20.87
C ILE A 54 -8.99 -3.35 21.29
N PRO A 55 -9.52 -2.11 21.38
CA PRO A 55 -10.93 -1.89 21.67
C PRO A 55 -11.80 -2.48 20.57
N SER A 56 -12.96 -3.03 20.95
CA SER A 56 -13.89 -3.68 20.01
C SER A 56 -14.33 -2.77 18.88
N GLU A 57 -14.47 -1.46 19.14
CA GLU A 57 -14.82 -0.47 18.13
C GLU A 57 -13.79 -0.36 17.00
N TYR A 58 -12.50 -0.62 17.27
CA TYR A 58 -11.47 -0.63 16.23
C TYR A 58 -11.46 -1.93 15.43
N ILE A 59 -11.86 -3.05 16.05
CA ILE A 59 -12.06 -4.31 15.32
C ILE A 59 -13.24 -4.16 14.36
N THR A 60 -14.38 -3.65 14.84
CA THR A 60 -15.56 -3.39 14.00
C THR A 60 -15.25 -2.39 12.89
N ALA A 61 -14.58 -1.27 13.19
CA ALA A 61 -14.18 -0.30 12.17
C ALA A 61 -13.25 -0.92 11.12
N ALA A 62 -12.32 -1.80 11.52
CA ALA A 62 -11.47 -2.51 10.57
C ALA A 62 -12.29 -3.46 9.66
N GLN A 63 -13.23 -4.21 10.22
CA GLN A 63 -14.09 -5.11 9.44
C GLN A 63 -14.99 -4.34 8.46
N ASP A 64 -15.53 -3.18 8.87
CA ASP A 64 -16.40 -2.35 8.04
C ASP A 64 -15.62 -1.61 6.95
N ASP A 65 -14.56 -0.89 7.33
CA ASP A 65 -13.93 0.12 6.47
C ASP A 65 -12.62 -0.34 5.82
N VAL A 66 -11.93 -1.36 6.35
CA VAL A 66 -10.64 -1.81 5.80
C VAL A 66 -10.85 -2.96 4.82
N LYS A 67 -10.22 -2.85 3.64
CA LYS A 67 -10.24 -3.84 2.57
C LYS A 67 -8.83 -3.98 2.01
N ILE A 68 -8.25 -5.18 2.14
CA ILE A 68 -6.81 -5.38 2.02
C ILE A 68 -6.46 -6.13 0.74
N HIS A 69 -5.49 -5.63 -0.01
CA HIS A 69 -4.73 -6.39 -1.00
C HIS A 69 -3.43 -6.85 -0.35
N TYR A 70 -3.30 -8.16 -0.10
CA TYR A 70 -2.13 -8.75 0.53
C TYR A 70 -1.40 -9.68 -0.43
N ALA A 71 -0.21 -9.25 -0.84
CA ALA A 71 0.63 -9.99 -1.76
C ALA A 71 1.82 -10.61 -1.02
N HIS A 72 2.08 -11.89 -1.21
CA HIS A 72 3.19 -12.53 -0.52
C HIS A 72 3.66 -13.82 -1.17
N THR A 73 4.75 -14.34 -0.62
CA THR A 73 5.28 -15.69 -0.88
C THR A 73 5.23 -16.52 0.41
N SER A 74 6.05 -17.57 0.53
CA SER A 74 5.99 -18.56 1.61
C SER A 74 5.91 -17.97 3.03
N HIS A 75 6.87 -17.16 3.48
CA HIS A 75 6.87 -16.67 4.86
C HIS A 75 5.71 -15.72 5.17
N GLY A 76 5.23 -14.95 4.18
CA GLY A 76 4.11 -14.03 4.38
C GLY A 76 2.78 -14.73 4.67
N SER A 77 2.63 -16.01 4.28
CA SER A 77 1.45 -16.83 4.62
C SER A 77 1.24 -17.03 6.14
N GLN A 78 2.25 -16.71 6.95
CA GLN A 78 2.12 -16.72 8.41
C GLN A 78 1.10 -15.70 8.90
N VAL A 79 0.92 -14.57 8.21
CA VAL A 79 -0.08 -13.55 8.56
C VAL A 79 -1.50 -14.10 8.35
N THR A 80 -1.80 -14.67 7.17
CA THR A 80 -3.11 -15.26 6.88
C THR A 80 -3.39 -16.47 7.77
N THR A 81 -2.39 -17.31 8.01
CA THR A 81 -2.47 -18.43 8.99
C THR A 81 -2.75 -17.92 10.41
N GLY A 82 -2.11 -16.81 10.80
CA GLY A 82 -2.31 -16.17 12.10
C GLY A 82 -3.75 -15.67 12.27
N LEU A 83 -4.28 -14.98 11.27
CA LEU A 83 -5.67 -14.51 11.25
C LEU A 83 -6.68 -15.66 11.39
N THR A 84 -6.52 -16.74 10.63
CA THR A 84 -7.38 -17.93 10.77
C THR A 84 -7.31 -18.54 12.19
N ARG A 85 -6.14 -18.54 12.83
CA ARG A 85 -5.99 -19.03 14.21
C ARG A 85 -6.64 -18.10 15.22
N LEU A 86 -6.55 -16.78 15.00
CA LEU A 86 -7.18 -15.77 15.85
C LEU A 86 -8.71 -15.88 15.79
N GLU A 87 -9.27 -15.94 14.59
CA GLU A 87 -10.71 -16.14 14.36
C GLU A 87 -11.21 -17.44 15.04
N ALA A 88 -10.49 -18.55 14.85
CA ALA A 88 -10.82 -19.84 15.47
C ALA A 88 -10.79 -19.80 17.01
N SER A 89 -9.95 -18.95 17.60
CA SER A 89 -9.87 -18.76 19.05
C SER A 89 -10.87 -17.74 19.58
N ASN A 90 -11.24 -16.74 18.76
CA ASN A 90 -12.14 -15.66 19.11
C ASN A 90 -12.79 -15.10 17.84
N ALA A 91 -14.07 -15.45 17.64
CA ALA A 91 -14.87 -15.05 16.48
C ALA A 91 -15.09 -13.53 16.33
N THR A 92 -14.70 -12.72 17.31
CA THR A 92 -14.68 -11.25 17.14
C THR A 92 -13.65 -10.83 16.09
N PHE A 93 -12.57 -11.61 15.87
CA PHE A 93 -11.55 -11.36 14.85
C PHE A 93 -11.90 -12.03 13.50
N ASP A 94 -13.17 -11.95 13.10
CA ASP A 94 -13.64 -12.56 11.86
C ASP A 94 -12.91 -12.01 10.62
N SER A 95 -12.52 -12.91 9.71
CA SER A 95 -11.72 -12.59 8.53
C SER A 95 -12.19 -13.37 7.30
N SER A 96 -12.33 -12.68 6.17
CA SER A 96 -12.62 -13.31 4.88
C SER A 96 -11.41 -13.13 3.98
N ILE A 97 -10.73 -14.24 3.68
CA ILE A 97 -9.49 -14.25 2.89
C ILE A 97 -9.76 -15.06 1.63
N VAL A 98 -9.73 -14.39 0.47
CA VAL A 98 -10.00 -15.03 -0.82
C VAL A 98 -8.84 -14.82 -1.77
N SER A 99 -8.42 -15.92 -2.40
CA SER A 99 -7.35 -15.88 -3.38
C SER A 99 -7.82 -15.23 -4.68
N LEU A 100 -7.05 -14.27 -5.18
CA LEU A 100 -7.24 -13.56 -6.45
C LEU A 100 -8.52 -12.71 -6.59
N SER A 101 -9.30 -12.53 -5.52
CA SER A 101 -10.44 -11.61 -5.52
C SER A 101 -10.66 -11.01 -4.15
N LEU A 102 -11.13 -9.76 -4.11
CA LEU A 102 -11.49 -9.10 -2.86
C LEU A 102 -12.86 -9.59 -2.39
N PRO A 103 -12.99 -10.23 -1.22
CA PRO A 103 -14.28 -10.61 -0.67
C PRO A 103 -15.08 -9.38 -0.20
N THR A 104 -16.38 -9.59 0.05
CA THR A 104 -17.33 -8.53 0.47
C THR A 104 -18.18 -8.95 1.67
N ASP A 105 -17.70 -9.94 2.44
CA ASP A 105 -18.39 -10.48 3.59
C ASP A 105 -18.53 -9.42 4.69
N ALA A 106 -19.78 -9.07 5.03
CA ALA A 106 -20.07 -8.08 6.05
C ALA A 106 -19.70 -8.62 7.45
N GLY A 107 -19.09 -7.77 8.28
CA GLY A 107 -18.66 -8.15 9.63
C GLY A 107 -17.32 -8.90 9.69
N ALA A 108 -16.63 -9.09 8.55
CA ALA A 108 -15.32 -9.73 8.48
C ALA A 108 -14.28 -8.82 7.84
N LEU A 109 -13.02 -8.96 8.29
CA LEU A 109 -11.90 -8.27 7.64
C LEU A 109 -11.65 -8.92 6.27
N CYS A 110 -11.94 -8.21 5.20
CA CYS A 110 -11.85 -8.74 3.83
C CYS A 110 -10.45 -8.54 3.24
N ILE A 111 -9.86 -9.63 2.75
CA ILE A 111 -8.50 -9.69 2.23
C ILE A 111 -8.50 -10.41 0.88
N LEU A 112 -8.02 -9.70 -0.15
CA LEU A 112 -7.58 -10.28 -1.42
C LEU A 112 -6.16 -10.82 -1.20
N ASP A 113 -6.01 -12.14 -1.27
CA ASP A 113 -4.72 -12.84 -1.16
C ASP A 113 -4.14 -13.12 -2.56
N GLY A 114 -2.97 -12.52 -2.84
CA GLY A 114 -2.29 -12.57 -4.14
C GLY A 114 -2.34 -11.25 -4.89
N ASN A 115 -1.91 -11.26 -6.15
CA ASN A 115 -1.89 -10.12 -7.07
C ASN A 115 -2.30 -10.62 -8.46
N PRO A 116 -3.60 -10.60 -8.80
CA PRO A 116 -4.15 -11.26 -9.97
C PRO A 116 -3.35 -11.02 -11.26
N PRO A 117 -3.00 -12.09 -12.00
CA PRO A 117 -3.48 -13.48 -11.85
C PRO A 117 -2.64 -14.37 -10.91
N GLN A 118 -1.62 -13.83 -10.24
CA GLN A 118 -0.65 -14.62 -9.48
C GLN A 118 -1.09 -14.84 -8.03
N THR A 119 -0.82 -16.03 -7.51
CA THR A 119 -1.09 -16.41 -6.10
C THR A 119 0.17 -16.54 -5.26
N TYR A 120 1.34 -16.44 -5.89
CA TYR A 120 2.64 -16.50 -5.23
C TYR A 120 3.48 -15.34 -5.77
N ILE A 121 3.59 -14.28 -4.99
CA ILE A 121 3.96 -12.95 -5.51
C ILE A 121 5.42 -12.64 -5.23
N GLU A 122 6.29 -12.91 -6.19
CA GLU A 122 7.70 -12.50 -6.14
C GLU A 122 7.83 -10.97 -6.39
N PRO A 123 9.01 -10.36 -6.16
CA PRO A 123 9.21 -8.92 -6.38
C PRO A 123 8.75 -8.41 -7.76
N ASP A 124 8.99 -9.20 -8.82
CA ASP A 124 8.63 -8.92 -10.22
C ASP A 124 7.13 -9.13 -10.53
N ASP A 125 6.35 -9.55 -9.54
CA ASP A 125 4.90 -9.62 -9.59
C ASP A 125 4.22 -8.51 -8.78
N TYR A 126 4.96 -7.61 -8.10
CA TYR A 126 4.37 -6.52 -7.30
C TYR A 126 5.00 -5.14 -7.48
N TRP A 127 6.31 -4.99 -7.30
CA TRP A 127 6.97 -3.67 -7.26
C TRP A 127 8.18 -3.54 -8.18
N GLN A 128 8.87 -4.66 -8.48
CA GLN A 128 10.15 -4.64 -9.16
C GLN A 128 9.98 -4.47 -10.67
N GLY A 129 10.35 -3.30 -11.17
CA GLY A 129 10.15 -2.93 -12.57
C GLY A 129 8.73 -2.48 -12.91
N GLU A 130 8.59 -1.96 -14.13
CA GLU A 130 7.35 -1.32 -14.62
C GLU A 130 6.20 -2.32 -14.76
N ILE A 131 6.48 -3.54 -15.23
CA ILE A 131 5.47 -4.58 -15.42
C ILE A 131 4.86 -4.99 -14.08
N ALA A 132 5.69 -5.25 -13.06
CA ALA A 132 5.24 -5.61 -11.72
C ALA A 132 4.30 -4.54 -11.12
N ARG A 133 4.70 -3.27 -11.21
CA ARG A 133 3.87 -2.16 -10.74
C ARG A 133 2.58 -1.99 -11.53
N ALA A 134 2.60 -2.26 -12.84
CA ALA A 134 1.38 -2.24 -13.65
C ALA A 134 0.40 -3.36 -13.26
N ILE A 135 0.90 -4.53 -12.85
CA ILE A 135 0.06 -5.62 -12.30
C ILE A 135 -0.60 -5.14 -11.00
N THR A 136 0.18 -4.59 -10.06
CA THR A 136 -0.35 -4.04 -8.80
C THR A 136 -1.36 -2.92 -9.05
N GLN A 137 -1.07 -2.00 -9.98
CA GLN A 137 -2.00 -0.93 -10.35
C GLN A 137 -3.30 -1.51 -10.89
N ASN A 138 -3.25 -2.52 -11.76
CA ASN A 138 -4.43 -3.17 -12.30
C ASN A 138 -5.24 -3.88 -11.20
N THR A 139 -4.60 -4.47 -10.20
CA THR A 139 -5.31 -5.02 -9.02
C THR A 139 -6.04 -3.93 -8.24
N ILE A 140 -5.41 -2.77 -8.04
CA ILE A 140 -6.05 -1.63 -7.37
C ILE A 140 -7.23 -1.11 -8.21
N ASP A 141 -7.02 -0.86 -9.50
CA ASP A 141 -8.04 -0.31 -10.42
C ASP A 141 -9.27 -1.22 -10.54
N ASN A 142 -9.08 -2.54 -10.49
CA ASN A 142 -10.17 -3.51 -10.59
C ASN A 142 -10.94 -3.72 -9.27
N ASN A 143 -10.43 -3.20 -8.15
CA ASN A 143 -11.05 -3.36 -6.84
C ASN A 143 -11.25 -1.97 -6.19
N PRO A 144 -12.25 -1.19 -6.64
CA PRO A 144 -12.41 0.22 -6.23
C PRO A 144 -12.76 0.44 -4.76
N THR A 145 -13.04 -0.64 -4.01
CA THR A 145 -13.27 -0.62 -2.56
C THR A 145 -12.03 -1.00 -1.75
N LEU A 146 -10.90 -1.36 -2.38
CA LEU A 146 -9.64 -1.55 -1.67
C LEU A 146 -9.26 -0.27 -0.93
N THR A 147 -8.68 -0.43 0.26
CA THR A 147 -8.21 0.68 1.08
C THR A 147 -6.76 0.52 1.51
N VAL A 148 -6.25 -0.71 1.51
CA VAL A 148 -4.88 -1.06 1.93
C VAL A 148 -4.24 -1.96 0.90
N SER A 149 -2.95 -1.74 0.62
CA SER A 149 -2.13 -2.61 -0.21
C SER A 149 -0.78 -2.83 0.45
N LEU A 150 -0.35 -4.10 0.58
CA LEU A 150 0.95 -4.43 1.15
C LEU A 150 1.53 -5.70 0.54
N TRP A 151 2.87 -5.80 0.56
CA TRP A 151 3.60 -6.94 0.06
C TRP A 151 4.62 -7.44 1.09
N SER A 152 4.64 -8.76 1.33
CA SER A 152 5.53 -9.39 2.30
C SER A 152 6.76 -10.01 1.64
N TRP A 153 7.93 -9.64 2.15
CA TRP A 153 9.17 -10.37 1.90
C TRP A 153 9.12 -11.80 2.44
N CYS A 154 9.76 -12.72 1.72
CA CYS A 154 10.18 -14.01 2.24
C CYS A 154 11.68 -13.96 2.55
N THR A 155 12.54 -14.41 1.64
CA THR A 155 14.00 -14.35 1.82
C THR A 155 14.69 -13.53 0.73
N GLN A 156 13.93 -12.85 -0.14
CA GLN A 156 14.48 -12.10 -1.27
C GLN A 156 15.42 -10.99 -0.80
N LEU A 157 15.15 -10.38 0.37
CA LEU A 157 15.98 -9.35 0.97
C LEU A 157 17.38 -9.83 1.41
N ASN A 158 17.61 -11.15 1.42
CA ASN A 158 18.93 -11.74 1.71
C ASN A 158 19.97 -11.42 0.64
N SER A 159 19.54 -11.23 -0.62
CA SER A 159 20.43 -11.06 -1.77
C SER A 159 20.50 -9.64 -2.32
N TYR A 160 19.60 -8.76 -1.89
CA TYR A 160 19.64 -7.36 -2.30
C TYR A 160 20.79 -6.61 -1.63
N ASP A 161 21.45 -5.74 -2.38
CA ASP A 161 22.30 -4.70 -1.82
C ASP A 161 21.47 -3.46 -1.50
N ALA A 162 22.13 -2.39 -1.03
CA ALA A 162 21.46 -1.14 -0.70
C ALA A 162 20.72 -0.53 -1.91
N ALA A 163 21.21 -0.71 -3.14
CA ALA A 163 20.57 -0.17 -4.34
C ALA A 163 19.27 -0.91 -4.66
N GLY A 164 19.27 -2.24 -4.54
CA GLY A 164 18.05 -3.03 -4.70
C GLY A 164 17.01 -2.79 -3.61
N THR A 165 17.44 -2.58 -2.36
CA THR A 165 16.53 -2.16 -1.28
C THR A 165 15.97 -0.77 -1.54
N GLN A 166 16.77 0.16 -2.07
CA GLN A 166 16.28 1.48 -2.48
C GLN A 166 15.26 1.39 -3.63
N GLU A 167 15.45 0.49 -4.60
CA GLU A 167 14.49 0.27 -5.68
C GLU A 167 13.10 -0.11 -5.14
N TYR A 168 13.05 -0.96 -4.10
CA TYR A 168 11.79 -1.29 -3.41
C TYR A 168 11.13 -0.05 -2.81
N LEU A 169 11.88 0.76 -2.06
CA LEU A 169 11.36 1.94 -1.38
C LEU A 169 10.83 2.97 -2.39
N ASP A 170 11.56 3.19 -3.47
CA ASP A 170 11.16 4.07 -4.57
C ASP A 170 9.90 3.53 -5.27
N ALA A 171 9.83 2.23 -5.53
CA ALA A 171 8.68 1.60 -6.17
C ALA A 171 7.41 1.69 -5.31
N MET A 172 7.52 1.45 -4.00
CA MET A 172 6.41 1.62 -3.05
C MET A 172 5.94 3.08 -3.02
N THR A 173 6.87 4.05 -3.02
CA THR A 173 6.54 5.49 -3.08
C THR A 173 5.80 5.86 -4.36
N LEU A 174 6.20 5.30 -5.50
CA LEU A 174 5.52 5.52 -6.78
C LEU A 174 4.09 4.98 -6.75
N LEU A 175 3.89 3.78 -6.21
CA LEU A 175 2.55 3.19 -6.07
C LEU A 175 1.67 4.03 -5.12
N GLU A 176 2.20 4.44 -3.98
CA GLU A 176 1.52 5.30 -3.01
C GLU A 176 1.15 6.66 -3.62
N THR A 177 2.07 7.30 -4.33
CA THR A 177 1.84 8.59 -5.00
C THR A 177 0.77 8.48 -6.08
N ALA A 178 0.75 7.37 -6.84
CA ALA A 178 -0.26 7.12 -7.87
C ALA A 178 -1.65 6.83 -7.28
N ASN A 179 -1.73 6.37 -6.04
CA ASN A 179 -2.95 5.85 -5.43
C ASN A 179 -3.25 6.49 -4.07
N SER A 180 -3.47 7.81 -4.06
CA SER A 180 -3.72 8.59 -2.83
C SER A 180 -4.92 8.13 -1.96
N GLY A 181 -5.81 7.29 -2.48
CA GLY A 181 -6.91 6.66 -1.73
C GLY A 181 -6.54 5.30 -1.09
N ILE A 182 -5.32 4.81 -1.31
CA ILE A 182 -4.83 3.53 -0.79
C ILE A 182 -3.73 3.80 0.23
N THR A 183 -3.84 3.14 1.37
CA THR A 183 -2.76 3.09 2.37
C THR A 183 -1.79 1.98 1.99
N PHE A 184 -0.53 2.34 1.72
CA PHE A 184 0.54 1.37 1.52
C PHE A 184 1.24 1.07 2.84
N ILE A 185 1.34 -0.21 3.17
CA ILE A 185 2.09 -0.67 4.34
C ILE A 185 3.43 -1.24 3.86
N TYR A 186 4.50 -0.65 4.35
CA TYR A 186 5.86 -1.15 4.17
C TYR A 186 6.08 -2.31 5.13
N MET A 187 6.99 -3.22 4.79
CA MET A 187 7.24 -4.40 5.61
C MET A 187 8.73 -4.73 5.59
N THR A 188 9.29 -5.10 6.74
CA THR A 188 10.62 -5.71 6.79
C THR A 188 10.53 -7.19 6.37
N SER A 189 11.65 -7.80 6.02
CA SER A 189 11.76 -9.26 5.92
C SER A 189 11.87 -9.90 7.30
N ASN A 190 11.60 -11.21 7.42
CA ASN A 190 11.76 -11.97 8.67
C ASN A 190 13.22 -11.95 9.19
N ALA A 191 13.41 -12.24 10.47
CA ALA A 191 14.73 -12.28 11.10
C ALA A 191 15.38 -13.68 11.17
N GLN A 192 15.05 -14.61 10.26
CA GLN A 192 15.66 -15.95 10.31
C GLN A 192 17.19 -15.91 10.05
N SER A 193 17.91 -17.02 10.27
CA SER A 193 19.34 -17.21 9.95
C SER A 193 20.34 -16.23 10.60
N GLY A 194 21.39 -16.77 11.25
CA GLY A 194 22.48 -15.99 11.85
C GLY A 194 23.76 -15.87 11.02
N ASP A 195 23.72 -16.26 9.74
CA ASP A 195 24.89 -16.23 8.84
C ASP A 195 25.01 -14.90 8.08
N SER A 196 25.91 -14.84 7.09
CA SER A 196 26.11 -13.63 6.28
C SER A 196 24.86 -13.19 5.50
N THR A 197 23.98 -14.12 5.14
CA THR A 197 22.71 -13.79 4.46
C THR A 197 21.73 -13.16 5.43
N GLY A 198 21.70 -13.64 6.68
CA GLY A 198 20.95 -13.02 7.76
C GLY A 198 21.44 -11.61 8.09
N TYR A 199 22.76 -11.40 8.14
CA TYR A 199 23.35 -10.08 8.35
C TYR A 199 23.01 -9.08 7.23
N ASN A 200 23.08 -9.50 5.96
CA ASN A 200 22.71 -8.65 4.84
C ASN A 200 21.23 -8.23 4.89
N ARG A 201 20.35 -9.19 5.18
CA ARG A 201 18.93 -8.89 5.38
C ARG A 201 18.69 -7.95 6.54
N TRP A 202 19.39 -8.12 7.66
CA TRP A 202 19.28 -7.20 8.80
C TRP A 202 19.60 -5.76 8.38
N ILE A 203 20.72 -5.54 7.66
CA ILE A 203 21.08 -4.21 7.12
C ILE A 203 19.95 -3.64 6.25
N ASN A 204 19.39 -4.44 5.36
CA ASN A 204 18.29 -3.98 4.49
C ASN A 204 16.99 -3.71 5.28
N ASN A 205 16.71 -4.48 6.34
CA ASN A 205 15.59 -4.20 7.24
C ASN A 205 15.79 -2.86 7.97
N GLU A 206 17.01 -2.54 8.42
CA GLU A 206 17.32 -1.23 8.99
C GLU A 206 17.10 -0.09 7.98
N MET A 207 17.41 -0.31 6.70
CA MET A 207 17.10 0.66 5.65
C MET A 207 15.59 0.89 5.49
N VAL A 208 14.78 -0.18 5.51
CA VAL A 208 13.31 -0.06 5.43
C VAL A 208 12.76 0.66 6.66
N ARG A 209 13.24 0.33 7.86
CA ARG A 209 12.85 1.02 9.11
C ARG A 209 13.16 2.50 9.04
N GLN A 210 14.41 2.85 8.71
CA GLN A 210 14.84 4.24 8.64
C GLN A 210 14.03 5.03 7.61
N TYR A 211 13.77 4.44 6.44
CA TYR A 211 12.92 5.05 5.43
C TYR A 211 11.51 5.34 5.95
N CYS A 212 10.90 4.40 6.69
CA CYS A 212 9.56 4.59 7.23
C CYS A 212 9.52 5.69 8.30
N LEU A 213 10.54 5.73 9.18
CA LEU A 213 10.67 6.78 10.20
C LEU A 213 10.85 8.17 9.56
N ASP A 214 11.71 8.28 8.54
CA ASP A 214 12.05 9.56 7.92
C ASP A 214 10.93 10.12 7.03
N ASN A 215 10.02 9.27 6.56
CA ASN A 215 8.96 9.62 5.61
C ASN A 215 7.55 9.40 6.15
N ASP A 216 7.40 9.28 7.48
CA ASP A 216 6.11 9.11 8.18
C ASP A 216 5.26 7.94 7.64
N LYS A 217 5.89 6.81 7.30
CA LYS A 217 5.22 5.63 6.71
C LYS A 217 4.66 4.68 7.75
N ILE A 218 3.73 3.83 7.32
CA ILE A 218 3.28 2.69 8.11
C ILE A 218 4.20 1.50 7.83
N LEU A 219 4.76 0.91 8.88
CA LEU A 219 5.62 -0.25 8.83
C LEU A 219 5.01 -1.41 9.62
N PHE A 220 4.88 -2.57 8.98
CA PHE A 220 4.75 -3.85 9.68
C PHE A 220 6.15 -4.47 9.85
N ASP A 221 6.69 -4.42 11.07
CA ASP A 221 8.05 -4.86 11.37
C ASP A 221 8.11 -6.37 11.66
N PHE A 222 8.06 -7.16 10.60
CA PHE A 222 8.11 -8.61 10.68
C PHE A 222 9.43 -9.17 11.20
N ALA A 223 10.52 -8.41 11.14
CA ALA A 223 11.80 -8.89 11.68
C ALA A 223 11.83 -8.85 13.21
N ASP A 224 10.93 -8.08 13.80
CA ASP A 224 10.89 -7.85 15.24
C ASP A 224 9.92 -8.79 15.97
N LEU A 225 9.06 -9.52 15.23
CA LEU A 225 8.15 -10.57 15.74
C LEU A 225 8.86 -11.90 16.03
#